data_AF-A0A0P7HQA3-F1
#
_entry.id   AF-A0A0P7HQA3-F1
#
_cell.length_a   1.000
_cell.length_b   1.000
_cell.length_c   1.000
_cell.angle_alpha   90.00
_cell.angle_beta   90.00
_cell.angle_gamma   90.00
#
_symmetry.space_group_name_H-M   'P 1'
#
loop_
_entity.id
_entity.type
_entity.pdbx_description
1 polymer ?
#
loop_
_entity_poly.entity_id
_entity_poly.type
_entity_poly.pdbx_seq_one_letter_code
_entity_poly.pdbx_strand_id
1 'polypeptide(L)' 'MLIPQLKDWQRRGLIIQEDAEIIALALIYVSYLPLHRDEFRKGQYTMVRDFLFDLVVSSIVIE' A
#
# COMPACT_ATOMS: atom_id res chain seq x y z
N MET A 1 13.67 -2.04 -3.05
CA MET A 1 13.80 -2.38 -1.61
C MET A 1 12.50 -2.83 -0.96
N LEU A 2 11.32 -2.53 -1.52
CA LEU A 2 10.01 -2.87 -0.95
C LEU A 2 9.76 -4.39 -0.81
N ILE A 3 9.98 -5.17 -1.87
CA ILE A 3 9.73 -6.62 -1.87
C ILE A 3 10.58 -7.38 -0.82
N PRO A 4 11.90 -7.14 -0.69
CA PRO A 4 12.70 -7.76 0.37
C PRO A 4 12.18 -7.49 1.80
N GLN A 5 11.70 -6.27 2.09
CA GLN A 5 11.15 -5.93 3.40
C GLN A 5 9.81 -6.63 3.66
N LEU A 6 8.93 -6.69 2.67
CA LEU A 6 7.66 -7.42 2.77
C LEU A 6 7.91 -8.91 3.03
N LYS A 7 8.87 -9.53 2.33
CA LYS A 7 9.24 -10.93 2.59
C LYS A 7 9.78 -11.16 4.00
N ASP A 8 10.52 -10.18 4.57
CA ASP A 8 10.96 -10.25 5.96
C ASP A 8 9.77 -10.18 6.95
N TRP A 9 8.83 -9.27 6.72
CA TRP A 9 7.63 -9.13 7.54
C TRP A 9 6.73 -10.37 7.48
N GLN A 10 6.62 -11.02 6.33
CA GLN A 10 5.94 -12.32 6.18
C GLN A 10 6.61 -13.41 7.00
N ARG A 11 7.95 -13.52 6.92
CA ARG A 11 8.70 -14.50 7.74
C ARG A 11 8.50 -14.27 9.23
N ARG A 12 8.32 -13.02 9.64
CA ARG A 12 8.05 -12.62 11.03
C ARG A 12 6.58 -12.74 11.43
N GLY A 13 5.70 -13.16 10.52
CA GLY A 13 4.27 -13.29 10.77
C GLY A 13 3.54 -11.96 11.01
N LEU A 14 4.13 -10.84 10.59
CA LEU A 14 3.57 -9.49 10.78
C LEU A 14 2.53 -9.12 9.71
N ILE A 15 2.51 -9.85 8.60
CA ILE A 15 1.55 -9.69 7.53
C ILE A 15 0.97 -11.03 7.10
N ILE A 16 -0.27 -11.02 6.62
CA ILE A 16 -0.99 -12.22 6.13
C ILE A 16 -0.25 -12.83 4.93
N GLN A 17 -0.44 -14.14 4.68
CA GLN A 17 0.19 -14.89 3.59
C GLN A 17 -0.30 -14.50 2.18
N GLU A 18 -0.46 -13.21 1.88
CA GLU A 18 -0.66 -12.75 0.51
C GLU A 18 0.66 -12.70 -0.26
N ASP A 19 0.62 -12.67 -1.59
CA ASP A 19 1.85 -12.57 -2.38
C ASP A 19 2.52 -11.20 -2.14
N ALA A 20 3.78 -11.19 -1.71
CA ALA A 20 4.55 -9.95 -1.47
C ALA A 20 4.63 -9.04 -2.71
N GLU A 21 4.54 -9.62 -3.91
CA GLU A 21 4.47 -8.85 -5.16
C GLU A 21 3.12 -8.15 -5.34
N ILE A 22 2.02 -8.80 -4.94
CA ILE A 22 0.67 -8.20 -4.95
C ILE A 22 0.62 -7.04 -3.95
N ILE A 23 1.13 -7.22 -2.74
CA ILE A 23 1.21 -6.14 -1.72
C ILE A 23 2.05 -4.97 -2.25
N ALA A 24 3.21 -5.26 -2.87
CA ALA A 24 4.06 -4.23 -3.44
C ALA A 24 3.37 -3.45 -4.58
N LEU A 25 2.68 -4.16 -5.48
CA LEU A 25 1.91 -3.55 -6.57
C LEU A 25 0.77 -2.69 -6.04
N ALA A 26 0.04 -3.16 -5.01
CA ALA A 26 -1.03 -2.39 -4.38
C ALA A 26 -0.49 -1.09 -3.77
N LEU A 27 0.61 -1.14 -3.02
CA LEU A 27 1.24 0.05 -2.43
C LEU A 27 1.72 1.06 -3.49
N ILE A 28 2.32 0.57 -4.58
CA ILE A 28 2.74 1.41 -5.70
C ILE A 28 1.53 2.05 -6.37
N TYR A 29 0.51 1.25 -6.67
CA TYR A 29 -0.72 1.69 -7.32
C TYR A 29 -1.42 2.77 -6.49
N VAL A 30 -1.56 2.59 -5.18
CA VAL A 30 -2.11 3.57 -4.24
C VAL A 30 -1.30 4.87 -4.23
N SER A 31 0.02 4.78 -4.29
CA SER A 31 0.91 5.95 -4.29
C SER A 31 0.83 6.75 -5.59
N TYR A 32 0.57 6.07 -6.72
CA TYR A 32 0.61 6.63 -8.07
C TYR A 32 -0.77 7.03 -8.63
N LEU A 33 -1.84 6.29 -8.33
CA LEU A 33 -3.16 6.49 -8.92
C LEU A 33 -3.70 7.93 -8.77
N PRO A 34 -3.59 8.59 -7.60
CA PRO A 34 -4.12 9.92 -7.42
C PRO A 34 -3.27 11.01 -8.11
N LEU A 35 -2.05 10.70 -8.56
CA LEU A 35 -1.20 11.63 -9.33
C LEU A 35 -1.64 11.79 -10.79
N HIS A 36 -2.43 10.85 -11.32
CA HIS A 36 -2.76 10.78 -12.75
C HIS A 36 -4.19 11.21 -13.09
N ARG A 37 -5.00 11.59 -12.10
CA ARG A 37 -6.35 12.10 -12.38
C ARG A 37 -6.38 13.60 -12.22
N ASP A 38 -6.73 14.27 -13.32
CA ASP A 38 -6.92 15.72 -13.42
C ASP A 38 -7.95 16.27 -12.42
N GLU A 39 -8.80 15.37 -11.90
CA GLU A 39 -9.86 15.63 -10.92
C GLU A 39 -9.34 15.95 -9.51
N PHE A 40 -8.14 15.49 -9.15
CA PHE A 40 -7.62 15.65 -7.79
C PHE A 40 -6.71 16.87 -7.66
N ARG A 41 -7.13 17.82 -6.81
CA ARG A 41 -6.28 18.93 -6.41
C ARG A 41 -5.19 18.45 -5.45
N LYS A 42 -4.07 19.17 -5.39
CA LYS A 42 -2.89 18.84 -4.55
C LYS A 42 -3.21 18.51 -3.07
N GLY A 43 -4.26 19.11 -2.51
CA GLY A 43 -4.72 18.80 -1.14
C GLY A 43 -5.51 17.50 -1.00
N GLN A 44 -6.26 17.10 -2.04
CA GLN A 44 -7.02 15.85 -2.07
C GLN A 44 -6.11 14.65 -2.33
N TYR A 45 -5.00 14.85 -3.05
CA TYR A 45 -3.96 13.82 -3.27
C TYR A 45 -3.51 13.17 -1.96
N THR A 46 -3.10 13.97 -0.98
CA THR A 46 -2.58 13.48 0.31
C THR A 46 -3.65 12.69 1.04
N MET A 47 -4.88 13.21 1.10
CA MET A 47 -6.01 12.56 1.77
C MET A 47 -6.37 11.20 1.14
N VAL A 48 -6.44 11.13 -0.20
CA VAL A 48 -6.77 9.88 -0.91
C VAL A 48 -5.64 8.87 -0.78
N ARG A 49 -4.39 9.32 -0.89
CA ARG A 49 -3.20 8.47 -0.70
C ARG A 49 -3.18 7.86 0.70
N ASP A 50 -3.37 8.69 1.73
CA ASP A 50 -3.31 8.25 3.12
C ASP A 50 -4.46 7.27 3.43
N PHE A 51 -5.69 7.57 2.97
CA PHE A 51 -6.83 6.66 3.10
C PHE A 51 -6.57 5.29 2.45
N LEU A 52 -6.09 5.29 1.21
CA LEU A 52 -5.81 4.05 0.48
C LEU A 52 -4.63 3.28 1.10
N PHE A 53 -3.65 3.98 1.65
CA PHE A 53 -2.53 3.37 2.35
C PHE A 53 -3.01 2.67 3.63
N ASP A 54 -3.81 3.36 4.44
CA ASP A 54 -4.41 2.80 5.65
C ASP A 54 -5.28 1.58 5.34
N LEU A 55 -6.06 1.62 4.24
CA LEU A 55 -6.84 0.48 3.77
C LEU A 55 -5.94 -0.73 3.46
N VAL A 56 -4.85 -0.53 2.70
CA VAL A 56 -3.91 -1.61 2.37
C VAL A 56 -3.22 -2.15 3.60
N VAL A 57 -2.82 -1.29 4.55
CA VAL A 57 -2.20 -1.73 5.81
C VAL A 57 -3.18 -2.55 6.63
N SER A 58 -4.43 -2.09 6.76
CA SER A 58 -5.48 -2.81 7.49
C SER A 58 -5.82 -4.17 6.87
N SER A 59 -5.65 -4.31 5.55
CA SER A 59 -5.92 -5.56 4.85
C SER A 59 -4.76 -6.55 4.87
N ILE A 60 -3.56 -6.14 5.31
CA ILE A 60 -2.37 -7.00 5.30
C ILE A 60 -1.78 -7.28 6.68
N VAL A 61 -2.09 -6.48 7.70
CA VAL A 61 -1.60 -6.69 9.07
C VAL A 61 -2.54 -7.62 9.84
N ILE A 62 -1.97 -8.51 10.66
CA ILE A 62 -2.73 -9.36 11.58
C ILE A 62 -2.91 -8.58 12.89
N GLU A 63 -4.17 -8.35 13.30
CA GLU A 63 -4.52 -7.78 14.62
C GLU A 63 -4.25 -8.74 15.77
#